data_AF-A0A1J7HS71-F1
#
_entry.id   AF-A0A1J7HS71-F1
#
_cell.length_a   1.000
_cell.length_b   1.000
_cell.length_c   1.000
_cell.angle_alpha   90.00
_cell.angle_beta   90.00
_cell.angle_gamma   90.00
#
_symmetry.space_group_name_H-M   'P 1'
#
loop_
_entity.id
_entity.type
_entity.pdbx_description
1 polymer ?
#
loop_
_entity_poly.entity_id
_entity_poly.type
_entity_poly.pdbx_seq_one_letter_code
_entity_poly.pdbx_strand_id
1 'polypeptide(L)'
;MKVGHWTYPVLFYKKQLTLDHLIATYKKPMVSIINGAVMGGGAGLSMNTTFRIIFAMPEASIGLFPDVGANYFLSRLPGYFGEYLGLTGARLHGAEIAACGLATHFVPSMKLNLLENALQAVTSSNVSTIATLIETFSEKANVDEDNHFSRLEAINKCFSKGTVEDIIQTLVMGMDSEVEVVFVENDFMVKVVIRKYDFTK
;
A
#
# COMPACT_ATOMS: atom_id res chain seq x y z
N MET A 1 22.54 20.32 11.06
CA MET A 1 22.57 18.92 10.55
C MET A 1 23.76 18.22 11.17
N LYS A 2 23.57 17.15 11.97
CA LYS A 2 24.68 16.39 12.56
C LYS A 2 25.20 15.38 11.55
N VAL A 3 26.52 15.38 11.36
CA VAL A 3 27.28 14.55 10.42
C VAL A 3 27.19 13.06 10.79
N GLY A 4 26.71 12.24 9.85
CA GLY A 4 27.33 10.96 9.43
C GLY A 4 27.49 9.79 10.41
N HIS A 5 27.01 9.82 11.64
CA HIS A 5 27.17 8.68 12.55
C HIS A 5 26.13 7.59 12.26
N TRP A 6 26.58 6.38 11.88
CA TRP A 6 25.74 5.21 11.54
C TRP A 6 24.71 4.84 12.64
N THR A 7 24.95 5.26 13.88
CA THR A 7 23.99 5.06 14.98
C THR A 7 22.70 5.85 14.80
N TYR A 8 22.71 6.96 14.06
CA TYR A 8 21.52 7.77 13.83
C TYR A 8 20.43 7.01 13.05
N PRO A 9 20.69 6.47 11.84
CA PRO A 9 19.69 5.68 11.13
C PRO A 9 19.28 4.42 11.91
N VAL A 10 20.21 3.76 12.61
CA VAL A 10 19.88 2.60 13.46
C VAL A 10 18.91 2.96 14.58
N LEU A 11 19.15 4.08 15.28
CA LEU A 11 18.24 4.54 16.34
C LEU A 11 16.90 5.01 15.78
N PHE A 12 16.89 5.61 14.60
CA PHE A 12 15.68 6.00 13.90
C PHE A 12 14.82 4.77 13.55
N TYR A 13 15.37 3.79 12.82
CA TYR A 13 14.65 2.57 12.46
C TYR A 13 14.25 1.74 13.68
N LYS A 14 15.09 1.69 14.72
CA LYS A 14 14.72 1.03 15.98
C LYS A 14 13.45 1.66 16.57
N LYS A 15 13.39 2.98 16.65
CA LYS A 15 12.20 3.69 17.17
C LYS A 15 10.99 3.49 16.27
N GLN A 16 11.17 3.57 14.95
CA GLN A 16 10.10 3.40 13.98
C GLN A 16 9.50 1.99 14.07
N LEU A 17 10.32 0.94 13.95
CA LEU A 17 9.86 -0.45 14.03
C LEU A 17 9.26 -0.80 15.40
N THR A 18 9.76 -0.19 16.48
CA THR A 18 9.15 -0.36 17.82
C THR A 18 7.76 0.27 17.85
N LEU A 19 7.56 1.42 17.22
CA LEU A 19 6.25 2.09 17.13
C LEU A 19 5.28 1.28 16.25
N ASP A 20 5.72 0.77 15.11
CA ASP A 20 4.87 -0.06 14.23
C ASP A 20 4.44 -1.34 14.94
N HIS A 21 5.37 -1.97 15.68
CA HIS A 21 5.05 -3.14 16.50
C HIS A 21 4.07 -2.81 17.63
N LEU A 22 4.26 -1.67 18.30
CA LEU A 22 3.34 -1.18 19.33
C LEU A 22 1.93 -0.99 18.75
N ILE A 23 1.82 -0.40 17.56
CA ILE A 23 0.56 -0.19 16.86
C ILE A 23 -0.10 -1.53 16.51
N ALA A 24 0.67 -2.46 15.94
CA ALA A 24 0.18 -3.77 15.54
C ALA A 24 -0.30 -4.63 16.73
N THR A 25 0.28 -4.43 17.92
CA THR A 25 -0.05 -5.19 19.14
C THR A 25 -0.91 -4.39 20.13
N TYR A 26 -1.38 -3.21 19.74
CA TYR A 26 -2.13 -2.33 20.61
C TYR A 26 -3.50 -2.92 20.94
N LYS A 27 -3.88 -2.95 22.22
CA LYS A 27 -5.12 -3.60 22.68
C LYS A 27 -6.38 -2.77 22.42
N LYS A 28 -6.24 -1.45 22.23
CA LYS A 28 -7.39 -0.58 21.95
C LYS A 28 -7.58 -0.48 20.43
N PRO A 29 -8.83 -0.44 19.93
CA PRO A 29 -9.07 -0.24 18.51
C PRO A 29 -8.48 1.09 18.07
N MET A 30 -7.70 1.04 16.99
CA MET A 30 -7.16 2.25 16.36
C MET A 30 -7.75 2.40 14.97
N VAL A 31 -8.10 3.64 14.66
CA VAL A 31 -8.66 4.05 13.37
C VAL A 31 -7.64 4.93 12.67
N SER A 32 -7.14 4.46 11.54
CA SER A 32 -6.32 5.27 10.63
C SER A 32 -7.20 5.84 9.52
N ILE A 33 -7.27 7.16 9.48
CA ILE A 33 -7.90 7.95 8.43
C ILE A 33 -6.81 8.29 7.41
N ILE A 34 -6.86 7.64 6.25
CA ILE A 34 -5.88 7.78 5.17
C ILE A 34 -6.48 8.70 4.11
N ASN A 35 -6.19 10.01 4.23
CA ASN A 35 -6.63 11.02 3.27
C ASN A 35 -5.41 11.66 2.57
N GLY A 36 -5.22 11.31 1.30
CA GLY A 36 -4.10 11.77 0.48
C GLY A 36 -2.97 10.74 0.36
N ALA A 37 -1.76 11.22 0.01
CA ALA A 37 -0.62 10.36 -0.25
C ALA A 37 -0.02 9.78 1.04
N VAL A 38 -0.02 8.46 1.16
CA VAL A 38 0.59 7.73 2.28
C VAL A 38 1.74 6.87 1.76
N MET A 39 2.94 7.08 2.31
CA MET A 39 4.18 6.49 1.81
C MET A 39 5.09 6.05 2.96
N GLY A 40 5.84 4.96 2.75
CA GLY A 40 6.88 4.46 3.67
C GLY A 40 6.37 4.34 5.10
N GLY A 41 6.91 5.18 6.00
CA GLY A 41 6.51 5.23 7.41
C GLY A 41 5.01 5.44 7.64
N GLY A 42 4.34 6.26 6.82
CA GLY A 42 2.90 6.48 6.94
C GLY A 42 2.10 5.21 6.65
N ALA A 43 2.58 4.35 5.74
CA ALA A 43 1.96 3.07 5.46
C ALA A 43 2.16 2.11 6.64
N GLY A 44 3.35 2.04 7.23
CA GLY A 44 3.61 1.20 8.41
C GLY A 44 2.74 1.55 9.62
N LEU A 45 2.51 2.85 9.86
CA LEU A 45 1.65 3.34 10.94
C LEU A 45 0.17 3.03 10.71
N SER A 46 -0.28 3.03 9.46
CA SER A 46 -1.71 2.92 9.14
C SER A 46 -2.15 1.49 8.81
N MET A 47 -1.32 0.72 8.11
CA MET A 47 -1.67 -0.62 7.61
C MET A 47 -1.80 -1.67 8.71
N ASN A 48 -1.23 -1.41 9.89
CA ASN A 48 -1.26 -2.29 11.06
C ASN A 48 -2.38 -1.93 12.06
N THR A 49 -3.24 -0.96 11.73
CA THR A 49 -4.36 -0.56 12.59
C THR A 49 -5.61 -1.42 12.39
N THR A 50 -6.51 -1.40 13.37
CA THR A 50 -7.76 -2.17 13.34
C THR A 50 -8.69 -1.69 12.22
N PHE A 51 -8.78 -0.38 12.00
CA PHE A 51 -9.61 0.21 10.95
C PHE A 51 -8.77 1.09 10.03
N ARG A 52 -8.80 0.78 8.74
CA ARG A 52 -8.05 1.48 7.68
C ARG A 52 -9.08 2.11 6.75
N ILE A 53 -9.38 3.38 7.00
CA ILE A 53 -10.39 4.15 6.26
C ILE A 53 -9.64 4.93 5.18
N ILE A 54 -9.90 4.60 3.93
CA ILE A 54 -9.24 5.23 2.80
C ILE A 54 -10.17 6.20 2.11
N PHE A 55 -9.63 7.37 1.79
CA PHE A 55 -10.26 8.41 1.00
C PHE A 55 -9.66 8.43 -0.41
N ALA A 56 -10.53 8.56 -1.41
CA ALA A 56 -10.10 8.74 -2.80
C ALA A 56 -9.72 10.21 -3.08
N MET A 57 -8.46 10.43 -3.43
CA MET A 57 -7.97 11.54 -4.25
C MET A 57 -6.71 11.06 -5.02
N PRO A 58 -6.50 11.42 -6.30
CA PRO A 58 -5.56 10.74 -7.18
C PRO A 58 -4.17 11.40 -7.17
N GLU A 59 -3.44 11.34 -6.05
CA GLU A 59 -2.03 11.76 -6.02
C GLU A 59 -1.15 10.87 -5.13
N ALA A 60 -1.41 9.55 -5.07
CA ALA A 60 -0.48 8.59 -4.47
C ALA A 60 0.73 8.36 -5.39
N SER A 61 1.53 9.41 -5.58
CA SER A 61 2.73 9.41 -6.39
C SER A 61 3.93 9.13 -5.50
N ILE A 62 4.59 7.98 -5.76
CA ILE A 62 6.05 7.77 -5.84
C ILE A 62 6.47 6.52 -5.06
N GLY A 63 6.96 5.52 -5.81
CA GLY A 63 7.35 4.21 -5.31
C GLY A 63 8.64 4.24 -4.50
N LEU A 64 8.48 4.20 -3.18
CA LEU A 64 9.52 3.79 -2.24
C LEU A 64 9.45 2.28 -1.97
N PHE A 65 10.58 1.73 -1.54
CA PHE A 65 10.72 0.33 -1.15
C PHE A 65 9.79 -0.02 0.03
N PRO A 66 9.25 -1.26 0.09
CA PRO A 66 8.49 -1.76 1.24
C PRO A 66 9.36 -1.92 2.49
N ASP A 67 9.62 -0.81 3.17
CA ASP A 67 10.17 -0.79 4.53
C ASP A 67 9.02 -0.80 5.57
N VAL A 68 9.33 -0.79 6.87
CA VAL A 68 8.34 -0.50 7.94
C VAL A 68 7.26 -1.60 8.08
N GLY A 69 7.66 -2.85 7.87
CA GLY A 69 6.75 -4.00 7.98
C GLY A 69 5.85 -4.22 6.76
N ALA A 70 6.12 -3.54 5.64
CA ALA A 70 5.35 -3.74 4.40
C ALA A 70 5.35 -5.17 3.88
N ASN A 71 6.43 -5.92 4.07
CA ASN A 71 6.49 -7.36 3.78
C ASN A 71 5.38 -8.15 4.50
N TYR A 72 4.97 -7.72 5.71
CA TYR A 72 3.93 -8.39 6.48
C TYR A 72 2.55 -8.24 5.83
N PHE A 73 2.15 -7.03 5.44
CA PHE A 73 0.83 -6.84 4.83
C PHE A 73 0.81 -7.17 3.33
N LEU A 74 1.91 -6.96 2.60
CA LEU A 74 2.00 -7.29 1.17
C LEU A 74 1.94 -8.80 0.91
N SER A 75 2.61 -9.63 1.74
CA SER A 75 2.57 -11.09 1.62
C SER A 75 1.19 -11.72 1.87
N ARG A 76 0.24 -10.94 2.38
CA ARG A 76 -1.15 -11.38 2.63
C ARG A 76 -2.14 -10.90 1.57
N LEU A 77 -1.64 -10.19 0.56
CA LEU A 77 -2.45 -9.78 -0.58
C LEU A 77 -2.77 -11.01 -1.46
N PRO A 78 -3.87 -10.94 -2.23
CA PRO A 78 -4.30 -12.07 -3.04
C PRO A 78 -3.25 -12.43 -4.10
N GLY A 79 -2.95 -13.72 -4.20
CA GLY A 79 -2.02 -14.27 -5.20
C GLY A 79 -0.61 -13.69 -5.03
N TYR A 80 -0.04 -13.20 -6.14
CA TYR A 80 1.29 -12.60 -6.21
C TYR A 80 1.23 -11.06 -6.33
N PHE A 81 0.12 -10.46 -5.91
CA PHE A 81 -0.08 -9.02 -6.03
C PHE A 81 0.85 -8.22 -5.09
N GLY A 82 1.22 -8.79 -3.95
CA GLY A 82 2.19 -8.18 -3.03
C GLY A 82 3.58 -8.05 -3.62
N GLU A 83 4.05 -9.10 -4.30
CA GLU A 83 5.31 -9.16 -5.03
C GLU A 83 5.32 -8.17 -6.18
N TYR A 84 4.20 -8.08 -6.91
CA TYR A 84 4.02 -7.07 -7.95
C TYR A 84 4.18 -5.66 -7.40
N LEU A 85 3.46 -5.31 -6.33
CA LEU A 85 3.55 -3.97 -5.72
C LEU A 85 4.95 -3.69 -5.16
N GLY A 86 5.57 -4.68 -4.50
CA GLY A 86 6.89 -4.54 -3.91
C GLY A 86 8.00 -4.36 -4.95
N LEU A 87 7.97 -5.11 -6.04
CA LEU A 87 9.00 -5.08 -7.08
C LEU A 87 8.82 -3.91 -8.05
N THR A 88 7.58 -3.63 -8.47
CA THR A 88 7.30 -2.58 -9.47
C THR A 88 7.10 -1.20 -8.85
N GLY A 89 6.70 -1.13 -7.57
CA GLY A 89 6.28 0.12 -6.94
C GLY A 89 5.03 0.72 -7.59
N ALA A 90 4.16 -0.11 -8.16
CA ALA A 90 2.91 0.31 -8.80
C ALA A 90 2.03 1.12 -7.86
N ARG A 91 1.29 2.07 -8.44
CA ARG A 91 0.48 3.04 -7.70
C ARG A 91 -0.94 2.53 -7.60
N LEU A 92 -1.49 2.53 -6.39
CA LEU A 92 -2.88 2.14 -6.15
C LEU A 92 -3.72 3.36 -5.80
N HIS A 93 -4.90 3.43 -6.40
CA HIS A 93 -5.93 4.42 -6.09
C HIS A 93 -6.84 3.92 -4.97
N GLY A 94 -7.54 4.82 -4.28
CA GLY A 94 -8.36 4.48 -3.10
C GLY A 94 -9.33 3.31 -3.31
N ALA A 95 -9.92 3.21 -4.51
CA ALA A 95 -10.81 2.10 -4.87
C ALA A 95 -10.07 0.76 -5.01
N GLU A 96 -8.89 0.76 -5.63
CA GLU A 96 -8.04 -0.43 -5.76
C GLU A 96 -7.49 -0.87 -4.40
N ILE A 97 -7.14 0.08 -3.53
CA ILE A 97 -6.65 -0.22 -2.18
C ILE A 97 -7.75 -0.91 -1.35
N ALA A 98 -9.01 -0.52 -1.52
CA ALA A 98 -10.14 -1.23 -0.93
C ALA A 98 -10.35 -2.62 -1.55
N ALA A 99 -10.28 -2.73 -2.89
CA ALA A 99 -10.49 -3.99 -3.60
C ALA A 99 -9.44 -5.06 -3.28
N CYS A 100 -8.18 -4.67 -3.11
CA CYS A 100 -7.09 -5.60 -2.75
C CYS A 100 -7.06 -5.98 -1.27
N GLY A 101 -7.92 -5.41 -0.43
CA GLY A 101 -8.01 -5.71 1.01
C GLY A 101 -6.99 -4.96 1.88
N LEU A 102 -6.31 -3.94 1.34
CA LEU A 102 -5.45 -3.04 2.11
C LEU A 102 -6.26 -2.01 2.91
N ALA A 103 -7.42 -1.58 2.40
CA ALA A 103 -8.41 -0.83 3.18
C ALA A 103 -9.38 -1.78 3.89
N THR A 104 -9.93 -1.37 5.03
CA THR A 104 -11.13 -2.05 5.57
C THR A 104 -12.41 -1.36 5.12
N HIS A 105 -12.38 -0.03 4.99
CA HIS A 105 -13.55 0.76 4.59
C HIS A 105 -13.12 1.84 3.59
N PHE A 106 -14.04 2.19 2.70
CA PHE A 106 -13.87 3.26 1.72
C PHE A 106 -14.91 4.33 1.98
N VAL A 107 -14.48 5.57 2.26
CA VAL A 107 -15.38 6.68 2.59
C VAL A 107 -15.08 7.86 1.65
N PRO A 108 -16.09 8.45 0.99
CA PRO A 108 -15.87 9.65 0.18
C PRO A 108 -15.39 10.83 1.01
N SER A 109 -14.50 11.65 0.44
CA SER A 109 -13.91 12.82 1.12
C SER A 109 -14.94 13.81 1.65
N MET A 110 -16.09 13.95 0.98
CA MET A 110 -17.19 14.81 1.42
C MET A 110 -17.78 14.40 2.78
N LYS A 111 -17.67 13.13 3.17
CA LYS A 111 -18.18 12.59 4.43
C LYS A 111 -17.14 12.55 5.55
N LEU A 112 -15.89 12.93 5.28
CA LEU A 112 -14.77 12.84 6.23
C LEU A 112 -15.06 13.59 7.54
N ASN A 113 -15.47 14.86 7.44
CA ASN A 113 -15.76 15.67 8.63
C ASN A 113 -16.91 15.08 9.46
N LEU A 114 -17.92 14.49 8.81
CA LEU A 114 -19.03 13.85 9.51
C LEU A 114 -18.58 12.59 10.23
N LEU A 115 -17.74 11.78 9.59
CA LEU A 115 -17.15 10.59 10.18
C LEU A 115 -16.26 10.94 11.38
N GLU A 116 -15.40 11.95 11.28
CA GLU A 116 -14.55 12.39 12.39
C GLU A 116 -15.37 12.83 13.60
N ASN A 117 -16.40 13.65 13.37
CA ASN A 117 -17.32 14.08 14.43
C ASN A 117 -18.06 12.89 15.07
N ALA A 118 -18.48 11.91 14.25
CA ALA A 118 -19.13 10.70 14.73
C ALA A 118 -18.18 9.84 15.58
N LEU A 119 -16.92 9.67 15.15
CA LEU A 119 -15.90 8.94 15.89
C LEU A 119 -15.55 9.61 17.22
N GLN A 120 -15.53 10.94 17.29
CA GLN A 120 -15.31 11.68 18.54
C GLN A 120 -16.45 11.52 19.54
N ALA A 121 -17.69 11.37 19.06
CA ALA A 121 -18.86 11.19 19.92
C ALA A 121 -19.00 9.77 20.48
N VAL A 122 -18.24 8.80 19.95
CA VAL A 122 -18.30 7.41 20.40
C VAL A 122 -17.58 7.26 21.74
N THR A 123 -18.33 6.82 22.74
CA THR A 123 -17.80 6.53 24.09
C THR A 123 -17.44 5.06 24.30
N SER A 124 -17.87 4.18 23.40
CA SER A 124 -17.61 2.74 23.45
C SER A 124 -16.27 2.39 22.80
N SER A 125 -15.44 1.61 23.51
CA SER A 125 -14.22 1.02 22.95
C SER A 125 -14.47 -0.32 22.23
N ASN A 126 -15.72 -0.69 22.00
CA ASN A 126 -16.07 -1.93 21.33
C ASN A 126 -15.83 -1.82 19.81
N VAL A 127 -15.02 -2.75 19.29
CA VAL A 127 -14.65 -2.84 17.87
C VAL A 127 -15.90 -2.94 16.98
N SER A 128 -16.92 -3.71 17.36
CA SER A 128 -18.12 -3.86 16.52
C SER A 128 -18.95 -2.58 16.42
N THR A 129 -19.03 -1.79 17.51
CA THR A 129 -19.71 -0.49 17.50
C THR A 129 -18.97 0.51 16.60
N ILE A 130 -17.64 0.52 16.64
CA ILE A 130 -16.84 1.39 15.78
C ILE A 130 -16.94 0.94 14.31
N ALA A 131 -16.90 -0.36 14.05
CA ALA A 131 -17.06 -0.92 12.70
C ALA A 131 -18.41 -0.52 12.09
N THR A 132 -19.51 -0.78 12.80
CA THR A 132 -20.87 -0.44 12.34
C THR A 132 -21.03 1.05 12.08
N LEU A 133 -20.44 1.92 12.91
CA LEU A 133 -20.44 3.36 12.68
C LEU A 133 -19.71 3.71 11.38
N ILE A 134 -18.47 3.23 11.19
CA ILE A 134 -17.70 3.52 9.98
C ILE A 134 -18.45 3.01 8.74
N GLU A 135 -19.08 1.86 8.83
CA GLU A 135 -19.85 1.25 7.74
C GLU A 135 -21.05 2.11 7.30
N THR A 136 -21.66 2.89 8.21
CA THR A 136 -22.73 3.85 7.82
C THR A 136 -22.25 4.97 6.89
N PHE A 137 -20.95 5.29 6.95
CA PHE A 137 -20.33 6.29 6.07
C PHE A 137 -19.63 5.65 4.88
N SER A 138 -19.39 4.34 4.92
CA SER A 138 -18.68 3.61 3.88
C SER A 138 -19.53 3.47 2.63
N GLU A 139 -18.87 3.54 1.48
CA GLU A 139 -19.47 3.28 0.18
C GLU A 139 -18.70 2.15 -0.52
N LYS A 140 -19.35 1.50 -1.48
CA LYS A 140 -18.64 0.55 -2.34
C LYS A 140 -17.69 1.32 -3.24
N ALA A 141 -16.41 0.96 -3.19
CA ALA A 141 -15.43 1.43 -4.14
C ALA A 141 -15.82 0.96 -5.56
N ASN A 142 -16.16 1.89 -6.44
CA ASN A 142 -16.23 1.60 -7.87
C ASN A 142 -14.80 1.56 -8.39
N VAL A 143 -14.35 0.38 -8.79
CA VAL A 143 -13.03 0.22 -9.39
C VAL A 143 -13.18 0.40 -10.90
N ASP A 144 -12.46 1.35 -11.49
CA ASP A 144 -12.45 1.57 -12.93
C ASP A 144 -12.03 0.30 -13.67
N GLU A 145 -12.50 0.07 -14.90
CA GLU A 145 -12.21 -1.16 -15.65
C GLU A 145 -10.70 -1.36 -15.92
N ASP A 146 -9.94 -0.27 -16.07
CA ASP A 146 -8.50 -0.28 -16.33
C ASP A 146 -7.67 0.01 -15.07
N ASN A 147 -7.59 -0.98 -14.17
CA ASN A 147 -6.90 -0.87 -12.90
C ASN A 147 -5.89 -2.02 -12.70
N HIS A 148 -4.93 -1.89 -11.78
CA HIS A 148 -3.90 -2.92 -11.55
C HIS A 148 -4.51 -4.24 -11.05
N PHE A 149 -5.55 -4.15 -10.24
CA PHE A 149 -6.23 -5.30 -9.65
C PHE A 149 -7.06 -6.09 -10.69
N SER A 150 -7.58 -5.46 -11.74
CA SER A 150 -8.26 -6.17 -12.84
C SER A 150 -7.30 -7.05 -13.66
N ARG A 151 -5.99 -6.76 -13.59
CA ARG A 151 -4.92 -7.54 -14.23
C ARG A 151 -4.34 -8.64 -13.32
N LEU A 152 -5.00 -8.97 -12.20
CA LEU A 152 -4.51 -9.91 -11.19
C LEU A 152 -4.14 -11.29 -11.78
N GLU A 153 -4.90 -11.82 -12.74
CA GLU A 153 -4.58 -13.10 -13.38
C GLU A 153 -3.26 -13.05 -14.16
N ALA A 154 -3.04 -11.97 -14.92
CA ALA A 154 -1.79 -11.76 -15.65
C ALA A 154 -0.61 -11.56 -14.69
N ILE A 155 -0.82 -10.82 -13.60
CA ILE A 155 0.16 -10.63 -12.52
C ILE A 155 0.52 -11.98 -11.91
N ASN A 156 -0.47 -12.79 -11.52
CA ASN A 156 -0.21 -14.11 -10.93
C ASN A 156 0.60 -15.00 -11.87
N LYS A 157 0.29 -15.00 -13.17
CA LYS A 157 1.03 -15.79 -14.17
C LYS A 157 2.50 -15.36 -14.30
N CYS A 158 2.78 -14.06 -14.18
CA CYS A 158 4.14 -13.53 -14.32
C CYS A 158 4.94 -13.65 -13.02
N PHE A 159 4.33 -13.38 -11.88
CA PHE A 159 5.01 -13.30 -10.58
C PHE A 159 5.02 -14.65 -9.82
N SER A 160 4.40 -15.70 -10.35
CA SER A 160 4.50 -17.06 -9.80
C SER A 160 5.81 -17.79 -10.13
N LYS A 161 6.76 -17.15 -10.82
CA LYS A 161 8.04 -17.77 -11.21
C LYS A 161 8.99 -17.82 -10.01
N GLY A 162 9.93 -18.76 -10.04
CA GLY A 162 10.83 -19.04 -8.90
C GLY A 162 11.96 -18.04 -8.72
N THR A 163 12.29 -17.26 -9.75
CA THR A 163 13.40 -16.30 -9.77
C THR A 163 12.96 -14.96 -10.34
N VAL A 164 13.62 -13.87 -9.95
CA VAL A 164 13.32 -12.52 -10.45
C VAL A 164 13.59 -12.46 -11.96
N GLU A 165 14.62 -13.14 -12.42
CA GLU A 165 15.02 -13.26 -13.81
C GLU A 165 13.90 -13.88 -14.67
N ASP A 166 13.26 -14.95 -14.19
CA ASP A 166 12.17 -15.62 -14.89
C ASP A 166 10.90 -14.75 -14.93
N ILE A 167 10.62 -14.01 -13.85
CA ILE A 167 9.52 -13.03 -13.80
C ILE A 167 9.73 -11.98 -14.89
N ILE A 168 10.94 -11.44 -14.99
CA ILE A 168 11.30 -10.41 -15.97
C ILE A 168 11.19 -10.96 -17.40
N GLN A 169 11.73 -12.15 -17.68
CA GLN A 169 11.60 -12.76 -19.01
C GLN A 169 10.14 -12.93 -19.42
N THR A 170 9.29 -13.36 -18.48
CA THR A 170 7.85 -13.53 -18.73
C THR A 170 7.17 -12.19 -19.02
N LEU A 171 7.54 -11.13 -18.31
CA LEU A 171 7.03 -9.77 -18.56
C LEU A 171 7.47 -9.24 -19.93
N VAL A 172 8.73 -9.42 -20.31
CA VAL A 172 9.27 -8.97 -21.59
C VAL A 172 8.64 -9.75 -22.76
N MET A 173 8.47 -11.06 -22.63
CA MET A 173 7.84 -11.88 -23.68
C MET A 173 6.31 -11.66 -23.80
N GLY A 174 5.66 -11.18 -22.74
CA GLY A 174 4.22 -10.96 -22.70
C GLY A 174 3.75 -9.58 -23.16
N MET A 175 4.66 -8.64 -23.43
CA MET A 175 4.33 -7.25 -23.77
C MET A 175 4.77 -6.94 -25.22
N ASP A 176 3.80 -6.69 -26.11
CA ASP A 176 3.99 -6.33 -27.54
C ASP A 176 4.69 -4.96 -27.78
N SER A 177 5.25 -4.33 -26.75
CA SER A 177 5.81 -2.97 -26.82
C SER A 177 7.17 -2.89 -26.12
N GLU A 178 8.04 -1.98 -26.60
CA GLU A 178 9.37 -1.75 -26.01
C GLU A 178 9.24 -1.23 -24.57
N VAL A 179 9.50 -2.13 -23.63
CA VAL A 179 9.52 -1.86 -22.20
C VAL A 179 10.97 -1.77 -21.76
N GLU A 180 11.37 -0.64 -21.20
CA GLU A 180 12.66 -0.51 -20.54
C GLU A 180 12.49 -0.95 -19.08
N VAL A 181 13.03 -2.14 -18.80
CA VAL A 181 13.19 -2.63 -17.43
C VAL A 181 14.48 -2.03 -16.88
N VAL A 182 14.37 -0.97 -16.08
CA VAL A 182 15.52 -0.36 -15.42
C VAL A 182 15.77 -1.11 -14.11
N PHE A 183 16.90 -1.82 -14.07
CA PHE A 183 17.46 -2.35 -12.84
C PHE A 183 18.03 -1.20 -12.03
N VAL A 184 17.45 -0.95 -10.87
CA VAL A 184 18.16 -0.20 -9.82
C VAL A 184 18.74 -1.24 -8.89
N GLU A 185 19.92 -1.74 -9.27
CA GLU A 185 20.79 -2.51 -8.39
C GLU A 185 21.54 -1.54 -7.46
N ASN A 186 21.33 -1.72 -6.17
CA ASN A 186 22.32 -1.36 -5.16
C ASN A 186 22.87 -2.66 -4.58
N ASP A 187 24.05 -2.62 -3.94
CA ASP A 187 24.72 -3.78 -3.31
C ASP A 187 23.86 -4.64 -2.35
N PHE A 188 22.63 -4.21 -2.05
CA PHE A 188 21.68 -4.85 -1.13
C PHE A 188 20.27 -5.07 -1.70
N MET A 189 19.96 -4.62 -2.92
CA MET A 189 18.58 -4.61 -3.41
C MET A 189 18.47 -4.56 -4.94
N VAL A 190 17.55 -5.35 -5.49
CA VAL A 190 17.12 -5.27 -6.89
C VAL A 190 15.73 -4.63 -6.94
N LYS A 191 15.61 -3.46 -7.57
CA LYS A 191 14.31 -2.84 -7.91
C LYS A 191 14.07 -2.98 -9.41
N VAL A 192 12.87 -3.43 -9.78
CA VAL A 192 12.46 -3.57 -11.18
C VAL A 192 11.57 -2.38 -11.54
N VAL A 193 12.13 -1.36 -12.20
CA VAL A 193 11.34 -0.24 -12.69
C VAL A 193 10.95 -0.50 -14.14
N ILE A 194 9.66 -0.78 -14.36
CA ILE A 194 9.11 -1.00 -15.70
C ILE A 194 8.71 0.36 -16.28
N ARG A 195 9.42 0.84 -17.30
CA ARG A 195 9.05 2.03 -18.08
C ARG A 195 8.50 1.59 -19.43
N LYS A 196 7.29 2.06 -19.77
CA LYS A 196 6.73 1.95 -21.12
C LYS A 196 7.17 3.19 -21.90
N TYR A 197 7.87 3.03 -23.02
CA TYR A 197 8.07 4.13 -23.96
C TYR A 197 6.86 4.21 -24.89
N ASP A 198 6.13 5.33 -24.86
CA ASP A 198 5.30 5.74 -26.00
C ASP A 198 6.20 6.52 -26.95
N PHE A 199 6.57 5.92 -28.09
CA PHE A 199 7.32 6.60 -29.16
C PHE A 199 6.43 7.49 -30.04
N THR A 200 5.24 7.86 -29.58
CA THR A 200 4.39 8.86 -30.25
C THR A 200 4.47 10.22 -29.54
N LYS A 201 5.62 10.88 -29.68
CA LYS A 201 5.74 12.34 -29.70
C LYS A 201 6.96 12.76 -30.51
#